data_AF-W4V6R3-F1
#
_entry.id   AF-W4V6R3-F1
#
_cell.length_a   1.000
_cell.length_b   1.000
_cell.length_c   1.000
_cell.angle_alpha   90.00
_cell.angle_beta   90.00
_cell.angle_gamma   90.00
#
_symmetry.space_group_name_H-M   'P 1'
#
loop_
_entity.id
_entity.type
_entity.pdbx_description
1 polymer ?
#
loop_
_entity_poly.entity_id
_entity_poly.type
_entity_poly.pdbx_seq_one_letter_code
_entity_poly.pdbx_strand_id
1 'polypeptide(L)' 'MGDYSGYVASSIELYFGIIAEGTLCENAKLNIKRVKPMLKCGECGILFERKPFSFECPSCGGQGSPTKIGHEFYIESIEI' A
#
# COMPACT_ATOMS: atom_id res chain seq x y z
N MET A 1 -2.35 -1.90 2.90
CA MET A 1 -2.17 -2.60 1.62
C MET A 1 -1.47 -1.70 0.64
N GLY A 2 -0.29 -2.10 0.21
CA GLY A 2 0.50 -1.37 -0.77
C GLY A 2 0.05 -1.64 -2.21
N ASP A 3 0.13 -0.64 -3.08
CA ASP A 3 -0.33 -0.78 -4.48
C ASP A 3 0.53 -1.75 -5.31
N TYR A 4 1.76 -2.08 -4.85
CA TYR A 4 2.65 -3.09 -5.44
C TYR A 4 2.57 -4.45 -4.72
N SER A 5 1.61 -4.66 -3.81
CA SER A 5 1.38 -5.95 -3.16
C SER A 5 0.86 -7.04 -4.10
N GLY A 6 0.34 -6.67 -5.27
CA GLY A 6 -0.26 -7.61 -6.24
C GLY A 6 -1.70 -8.02 -5.92
N TYR A 7 -2.29 -7.48 -4.84
CA TYR A 7 -3.67 -7.78 -4.44
C TYR A 7 -4.61 -6.61 -4.76
N VAL A 8 -5.88 -6.96 -5.00
CA VAL A 8 -6.96 -6.01 -5.24
C VAL A 8 -7.83 -5.89 -3.99
N ALA A 9 -7.93 -4.69 -3.44
CA ALA A 9 -8.63 -4.42 -2.18
C ALA A 9 -10.10 -4.88 -2.22
N SER A 10 -10.81 -4.60 -3.32
CA SER A 10 -12.22 -5.00 -3.47
C SER A 10 -12.41 -6.51 -3.50
N SER A 11 -11.45 -7.27 -4.01
CA SER A 11 -11.48 -8.73 -3.94
C SER A 11 -11.36 -9.21 -2.49
N ILE A 12 -10.47 -8.60 -1.69
CA ILE A 12 -10.31 -8.95 -0.27
C ILE A 12 -11.58 -8.63 0.51
N GLU A 13 -12.17 -7.45 0.30
CA GLU A 13 -13.43 -7.04 0.95
C GLU A 13 -14.57 -8.02 0.64
N LEU A 14 -14.71 -8.41 -0.63
CA LEU A 14 -15.71 -9.39 -1.07
C LEU A 14 -15.52 -10.75 -0.40
N TYR A 15 -14.31 -11.32 -0.47
CA TYR A 15 -14.05 -12.64 0.10
C TYR A 15 -14.11 -12.64 1.62
N PHE A 16 -13.70 -11.56 2.29
CA PHE A 16 -13.83 -11.42 3.73
C PHE A 16 -15.30 -11.50 4.16
N GLY A 17 -16.20 -10.77 3.48
CA GLY A 17 -17.63 -10.83 3.78
C GLY A 17 -18.21 -12.24 3.66
N ILE A 18 -17.85 -12.96 2.59
CA ILE A 18 -18.30 -14.35 2.35
C ILE A 18 -17.79 -15.30 3.46
N ILE A 19 -16.53 -15.18 3.86
CA ILE A 19 -15.93 -16.07 4.86
C ILE A 19 -16.42 -15.72 6.29
N ALA A 20 -16.78 -14.46 6.53
CA ALA A 20 -17.25 -13.98 7.82
C ALA A 20 -18.71 -14.36 8.13
N GLU A 21 -19.53 -14.64 7.13
CA GLU A 21 -20.94 -15.00 7.27
C GLU A 21 -21.14 -16.19 8.24
N GLY A 22 -22.03 -16.06 9.21
CA GLY A 22 -22.31 -17.10 10.21
C GLY A 22 -21.23 -17.26 11.29
N THR A 23 -20.23 -16.37 11.32
CA THR A 23 -19.16 -16.37 12.34
C THR A 23 -19.31 -15.19 13.30
N LEU A 24 -18.49 -15.13 14.36
CA LEU A 24 -18.39 -13.94 15.23
C LEU A 24 -17.99 -12.67 14.45
N CYS A 25 -17.44 -12.82 13.24
CA CYS A 25 -16.97 -11.73 12.40
C CYS A 25 -18.01 -11.25 11.37
N GLU A 26 -19.24 -11.78 11.35
CA GLU A 26 -20.24 -11.52 10.30
C GLU A 26 -20.48 -10.02 10.04
N ASN A 27 -20.38 -9.19 11.08
CA ASN A 27 -20.56 -7.74 11.00
C ASN A 27 -19.25 -6.95 11.20
N ALA A 28 -18.09 -7.62 11.15
CA ALA A 28 -16.79 -6.98 11.27
C ALA A 28 -16.52 -6.06 10.07
N LYS A 29 -15.87 -4.93 10.34
CA LYS A 29 -15.50 -3.96 9.30
C LYS A 29 -14.04 -4.10 8.93
N LEU A 30 -13.77 -4.28 7.65
CA LEU A 30 -12.41 -4.27 7.12
C LEU A 30 -12.01 -2.84 6.77
N ASN A 31 -11.00 -2.29 7.47
CA ASN A 31 -10.44 -0.97 7.16
C ASN A 31 -9.12 -1.13 6.41
N ILE A 32 -9.13 -0.97 5.08
CA ILE A 32 -7.93 -1.08 4.26
C ILE A 32 -7.25 0.29 4.11
N LYS A 33 -6.13 0.48 4.81
CA LYS A 33 -5.23 1.62 4.59
C LYS A 33 -4.35 1.39 3.37
N ARG A 34 -4.44 2.26 2.35
CA ARG A 34 -3.59 2.15 1.14
C ARG A 34 -2.21 2.78 1.36
N VAL A 35 -1.18 2.15 0.79
CA VAL A 35 0.19 2.66 0.80
C VAL A 35 0.71 2.76 -0.63
N LYS A 36 1.02 3.98 -1.06
CA LYS A 36 1.55 4.22 -2.39
C LYS A 36 3.04 3.90 -2.45
N PRO A 37 3.54 3.37 -3.58
CA PRO A 37 4.96 3.13 -3.78
C PRO A 37 5.73 4.44 -3.86
N MET A 38 6.86 4.48 -3.17
CA MET A 38 7.74 5.65 -3.12
C MET A 38 9.11 5.32 -3.66
N LEU A 39 9.71 6.26 -4.39
CA LEU A 39 11.12 6.27 -4.72
C LEU A 39 11.91 6.98 -3.62
N LYS A 40 13.18 6.61 -3.46
CA LYS A 40 14.13 7.35 -2.61
C LYS A 40 15.20 8.01 -3.48
N CYS A 41 15.38 9.32 -3.35
CA CYS A 41 16.44 10.02 -4.06
C CYS A 41 17.82 9.57 -3.56
N GLY A 42 18.73 9.26 -4.49
CA GLY A 42 20.12 8.90 -4.15
C GLY A 42 20.97 10.08 -3.66
N GLU A 43 20.58 11.32 -3.99
CA GLU A 43 21.34 12.53 -3.65
C GLU A 43 20.85 13.20 -2.37
N CYS A 44 19.58 13.62 -2.33
CA CYS A 44 19.03 14.33 -1.16
C CYS A 44 18.26 13.41 -0.19
N GLY A 45 18.08 12.13 -0.53
CA GLY A 45 17.48 11.13 0.37
C GLY A 45 15.96 11.21 0.55
N ILE A 46 15.28 12.19 -0.04
CA ILE A 46 13.82 12.34 0.11
C ILE A 46 13.06 11.13 -0.47
N LEU A 47 11.90 10.86 0.10
CA LEU A 47 10.93 9.94 -0.48
C LEU A 47 9.94 10.71 -1.34
N PHE A 48 9.62 10.20 -2.53
CA PHE A 48 8.67 10.84 -3.44
C PHE A 48 7.90 9.81 -4.27
N GLU A 49 6.66 10.15 -4.63
CA GLU A 49 5.85 9.33 -5.56
C GLU A 49 6.48 9.38 -6.96
N ARG A 50 6.56 8.21 -7.62
CA ARG A 50 7.07 8.13 -8.99
C ARG A 50 6.12 8.83 -9.95
N LYS A 51 6.64 9.77 -10.75
CA LYS A 51 5.92 10.30 -11.91
C LYS A 51 6.01 9.31 -13.08
N PRO A 52 4.95 9.15 -13.91
CA PRO A 52 5.02 8.32 -15.10
C PRO A 52 6.24 8.65 -15.95
N PHE A 53 6.98 7.61 -16.35
CA PHE A 53 8.18 7.71 -17.19
C PHE A 53 9.35 8.54 -16.63
N SER A 54 9.33 8.92 -15.36
CA SER A 54 10.42 9.67 -14.72
C SER A 54 10.83 9.07 -13.38
N PHE A 55 12.12 9.12 -13.08
CA PHE A 55 12.72 8.81 -11.78
C PHE A 55 13.35 10.06 -11.14
N GLU A 56 13.16 11.22 -11.74
CA GLU A 56 13.77 12.46 -11.30
C GLU A 56 13.16 12.94 -9.98
N CYS A 57 14.04 13.27 -9.03
CA CYS A 57 13.69 13.81 -7.73
C CYS A 57 13.12 15.22 -7.90
N PRO A 58 11.88 15.50 -7.45
CA PRO A 58 11.25 16.79 -7.63
C PRO A 58 11.89 17.91 -6.79
N SER A 59 12.76 17.57 -5.83
CA SER A 59 13.40 18.55 -4.95
C SER A 59 14.81 18.96 -5.38
N CYS A 60 15.58 18.08 -6.04
CA CYS A 60 16.98 18.37 -6.37
C CYS A 60 17.39 17.98 -7.79
N GLY A 61 16.53 17.31 -8.56
CA GLY A 61 16.85 16.82 -9.92
C GLY A 61 17.65 15.51 -9.96
N GLY A 62 18.09 14.98 -8.82
CA GLY A 62 18.80 13.70 -8.75
C GLY A 62 17.93 12.48 -9.09
N GLN A 63 18.54 11.31 -9.24
CA GLN A 63 17.80 10.08 -9.57
C GLN A 63 17.22 9.38 -8.32
N GLY A 64 15.98 8.91 -8.43
CA GLY A 64 15.31 8.08 -7.44
C GLY A 64 15.41 6.59 -7.74
N SER A 65 15.51 5.77 -6.69
CA SER A 65 15.47 4.32 -6.78
C SER A 65 14.22 3.73 -6.10
N PRO A 66 13.71 2.57 -6.57
CA PRO A 66 12.59 1.88 -5.92
C PRO A 66 12.87 1.56 -4.45
N THR A 67 11.81 1.57 -3.64
CA THR A 67 11.87 1.18 -2.22
C THR A 67 10.95 -0.02 -1.94
N LYS A 68 10.94 -0.50 -0.70
CA LYS A 68 9.98 -1.51 -0.25
C LYS A 68 8.59 -0.93 0.06
N ILE A 69 8.46 0.40 0.07
CA ILE A 69 7.18 1.08 0.35
C ILE A 69 6.24 0.79 -0.82
N GLY A 70 4.98 0.46 -0.51
CA GLY A 70 3.99 0.04 -1.50
C GLY A 70 3.88 -1.47 -1.64
N HIS A 71 4.66 -2.27 -0.91
CA HIS A 71 4.54 -3.74 -0.88
C HIS A 71 3.83 -4.27 0.37
N GLU A 72 3.18 -3.40 1.16
CA GLU A 72 2.59 -3.75 2.45
C GLU A 72 1.39 -4.69 2.28
N PHE A 73 1.44 -5.84 2.95
CA PHE A 73 0.31 -6.76 3.05
C PHE A 73 0.34 -7.48 4.39
N TYR A 74 -0.27 -6.87 5.41
CA TYR A 74 -0.34 -7.38 6.78
C TYR A 74 -1.52 -6.72 7.52
N ILE A 75 -1.91 -7.30 8.66
CA ILE A 75 -2.91 -6.72 9.57
C ILE A 75 -2.19 -5.75 10.52
N GLU A 76 -2.62 -4.49 10.54
CA GLU A 76 -2.05 -3.45 11.42
C GLU A 76 -2.60 -3.55 12.85
N SER A 77 -3.90 -3.81 13.00
CA SER A 77 -4.57 -3.96 14.28
C SER A 77 -5.88 -4.75 14.16
N ILE A 78 -6.36 -5.27 15.28
CA ILE A 78 -7.69 -5.88 15.44
C ILE A 78 -8.33 -5.26 16.69
N GLU A 79 -9.58 -4.85 16.59
CA GLU A 79 -10.38 -4.28 17.69
C GLU A 79 -11.62 -5.16 17.89
N ILE A 80 -11.97 -5.45 19.16
CA ILE A 80 -13.03 -6.38 19.58
C ILE A 80 -13.88 -5.72 20.66
#